data_AF-A0A8C3F578-F1
#
_entry.id   AF-A0A8C3F578-F1
#
_cell.length_a   1.000
_cell.length_b   1.000
_cell.length_c   1.000
_cell.angle_alpha   90.00
_cell.angle_beta   90.00
_cell.angle_gamma   90.00
#
_symmetry.space_group_name_H-M   'P 1'
#
loop_
_entity.id
_entity.type
_entity.pdbx_description
1 polymer ?
#
loop_
_entity_poly.entity_id
_entity_poly.type
_entity_poly.pdbx_seq_one_letter_code
_entity_poly.pdbx_strand_id
1 'polypeptide(L)'
;SSWLPRRLSEHCSSGQIVMTQTPESLAVSPGDRVTINCKASSSADGWVAWYQKKTGQAPKRLIYDASSRVSGIPDRFSGSGSGTDFTFTISRVEAEDAGDYYCHQHSLWFTFGKGTKLEIKQNAKPSVFIFHPSADQLSGGSATLVCLVNGFYPSALTVDWKVDNVDTKPGVLTSTKQQDTSDSTYSLSSTLTLTKDEYNSHNDYSCVVKHETVPSTIVKSFKRSDCSQ
;
A
#
# COMPACT_ATOMS: atom_id res chain seq x y z
N SER A 1 37.67 33.71 -60.65
CA SER A 1 36.30 33.56 -60.12
C SER A 1 36.25 32.29 -59.28
N SER A 2 36.40 32.43 -57.97
CA SER A 2 36.41 31.34 -56.99
C SER A 2 34.99 30.88 -56.70
N TRP A 3 34.77 29.57 -56.77
CA TRP A 3 33.53 28.93 -56.29
C TRP A 3 33.70 28.60 -54.81
N LEU A 4 32.92 29.25 -53.94
CA LEU A 4 32.79 28.89 -52.53
C LEU A 4 31.93 27.62 -52.40
N PRO A 5 32.34 26.60 -51.63
CA PRO A 5 31.46 25.47 -51.35
C PRO A 5 30.37 25.90 -50.37
N ARG A 6 29.12 25.62 -50.73
CA ARG A 6 27.96 25.78 -49.84
C ARG A 6 28.17 24.88 -48.62
N ARG A 7 27.94 25.43 -47.42
CA ARG A 7 27.85 24.66 -46.18
C ARG A 7 26.86 23.53 -46.40
N LEU A 8 27.32 22.29 -46.21
CA LEU A 8 26.45 21.14 -45.99
C LEU A 8 25.62 21.47 -44.76
N SER A 9 24.30 21.58 -44.95
CA SER A 9 23.35 21.53 -43.86
C SER A 9 23.58 20.23 -43.10
N GLU A 10 23.96 20.35 -41.83
CA GLU A 10 23.95 19.25 -40.89
C GLU A 10 22.54 18.66 -40.88
N HIS A 11 22.38 17.48 -41.48
CA HIS A 11 21.21 16.67 -41.24
C HIS A 11 21.25 16.24 -39.77
N CYS A 12 20.53 16.98 -38.93
CA CYS A 12 20.27 16.59 -37.56
C CYS A 12 19.51 15.26 -37.61
N SER A 13 20.16 14.18 -37.19
CA SER A 13 19.50 12.90 -36.96
C SER A 13 18.32 13.16 -36.01
N SER A 14 17.09 12.98 -36.48
CA SER A 14 15.90 13.10 -35.66
C SER A 14 15.89 11.89 -34.72
N GLY A 15 16.55 12.01 -33.58
CA GLY A 15 16.62 10.92 -32.60
C GLY A 15 15.22 10.46 -32.23
N GLN A 16 15.02 9.13 -32.19
CA GLN A 16 13.79 8.51 -31.72
C GLN A 16 13.47 9.03 -30.30
N ILE A 17 12.27 9.55 -30.09
CA ILE A 17 11.85 10.06 -28.76
C ILE A 17 11.80 8.88 -27.80
N VAL A 18 12.59 8.93 -26.73
CA VAL A 18 12.63 7.90 -25.70
C VAL A 18 11.70 8.30 -24.57
N MET A 19 10.87 7.36 -24.11
CA MET A 19 9.92 7.55 -23.02
C MET A 19 10.47 6.92 -21.74
N THR A 20 10.66 7.71 -20.70
CA THR A 20 11.15 7.26 -19.39
C THR A 20 10.02 7.31 -18.38
N GLN A 21 9.67 6.18 -17.77
CA GLN A 21 8.62 6.09 -16.76
C GLN A 21 9.20 5.99 -15.36
N THR A 22 8.54 6.63 -14.40
CA THR A 22 8.90 6.54 -12.99
C THR A 22 7.64 6.55 -12.13
N PRO A 23 7.58 5.71 -11.09
CA PRO A 23 8.54 4.64 -10.74
C PRO A 23 8.40 3.39 -11.63
N GLU A 24 9.33 2.45 -11.51
CA GLU A 24 9.25 1.16 -12.21
C GLU A 24 8.19 0.22 -11.58
N SER A 25 7.97 0.32 -10.27
CA SER A 25 6.93 -0.41 -9.55
C SER A 25 6.37 0.39 -8.36
N LEU A 26 5.13 0.09 -8.00
CA LEU A 26 4.41 0.66 -6.86
C LEU A 26 3.57 -0.44 -6.21
N ALA A 27 3.55 -0.47 -4.87
CA ALA A 27 2.65 -1.31 -4.08
C ALA A 27 1.80 -0.42 -3.15
N VAL A 28 0.49 -0.35 -3.40
CA VAL A 28 -0.43 0.61 -2.76
C VAL A 28 -1.67 -0.05 -2.17
N SER A 29 -2.36 0.64 -1.25
CA SER A 29 -3.66 0.22 -0.73
C SER A 29 -4.79 0.53 -1.70
N PRO A 30 -5.91 -0.22 -1.68
CA PRO A 30 -7.17 0.29 -2.18
C PRO A 30 -7.51 1.65 -1.54
N GLY A 31 -7.97 2.60 -2.35
CA GLY A 31 -8.27 3.97 -1.94
C GLY A 31 -7.11 4.95 -2.04
N ASP A 32 -5.85 4.48 -2.14
CA ASP A 32 -4.69 5.35 -2.30
C ASP A 32 -4.75 6.12 -3.64
N ARG A 33 -4.05 7.26 -3.66
CA ARG A 33 -3.78 8.01 -4.89
C ARG A 33 -2.43 7.61 -5.46
N VAL A 34 -2.40 7.22 -6.73
CA VAL A 34 -1.18 6.90 -7.47
C VAL A 34 -0.92 7.95 -8.53
N THR A 35 0.35 8.33 -8.69
CA THR A 35 0.82 9.15 -9.81
C THR A 35 2.01 8.46 -10.47
N ILE A 36 1.93 8.27 -11.78
CA ILE A 36 2.98 7.71 -12.63
C ILE A 36 3.48 8.82 -13.54
N ASN A 37 4.78 9.05 -13.55
CA ASN A 37 5.43 10.05 -14.37
C ASN A 37 5.95 9.43 -15.65
N CYS A 38 5.84 10.16 -16.75
CA CYS A 38 6.43 9.80 -18.02
C CYS A 38 7.13 11.01 -18.63
N LYS A 39 8.43 10.86 -18.88
CA LYS A 39 9.28 11.91 -19.44
C LYS A 39 9.78 11.52 -20.82
N ALA A 40 9.50 12.36 -21.80
CA ALA A 40 10.01 12.23 -23.16
C ALA A 40 11.39 12.90 -23.29
N SER A 41 12.29 12.32 -24.10
CA SER A 41 13.61 12.91 -24.39
C SER A 41 13.55 14.19 -25.23
N SER A 42 12.41 14.46 -25.88
CA SER A 42 12.14 15.61 -26.73
C SER A 42 10.64 15.89 -26.73
N SER A 43 10.20 17.07 -27.20
CA SER A 43 8.76 17.41 -27.16
C SER A 43 7.93 16.38 -27.92
N ALA A 44 6.94 15.81 -27.23
CA ALA A 44 5.85 15.04 -27.80
C ALA A 44 4.56 15.87 -27.90
N ASP A 45 4.65 17.19 -27.62
CA ASP A 45 3.54 18.13 -27.54
C ASP A 45 2.41 17.62 -26.64
N GLY A 46 1.31 17.14 -27.21
CA GLY A 46 0.23 16.47 -26.48
C GLY A 46 0.00 15.02 -26.91
N TRP A 47 0.81 14.46 -27.81
CA TRP A 47 0.58 13.19 -28.48
C TRP A 47 1.00 11.99 -27.62
N VAL A 48 0.53 11.94 -26.37
CA VAL A 48 0.82 10.87 -25.42
C VAL A 48 -0.46 10.15 -25.02
N ALA A 49 -0.38 8.83 -24.98
CA ALA A 49 -1.45 7.94 -24.52
C ALA A 49 -0.96 7.08 -23.35
N TRP A 50 -1.91 6.64 -22.52
CA TRP A 50 -1.66 5.72 -21.41
C TRP A 50 -2.43 4.42 -21.62
N TYR A 51 -1.77 3.30 -21.37
CA TYR A 51 -2.32 1.96 -21.50
C TYR A 51 -2.16 1.19 -20.20
N GLN A 52 -3.14 0.35 -19.90
CA GLN A 52 -3.04 -0.68 -18.87
C GLN A 52 -2.95 -2.04 -19.53
N LYS A 53 -2.01 -2.87 -19.10
CA LYS A 53 -1.88 -4.27 -19.50
C LYS A 53 -2.01 -5.14 -18.26
N LYS A 54 -3.04 -5.97 -18.24
CA LYS A 54 -3.21 -7.02 -17.22
C LYS A 54 -2.61 -8.32 -17.72
N THR A 55 -2.16 -9.18 -16.80
CA THR A 55 -1.66 -10.51 -17.13
C THR A 55 -2.68 -11.28 -17.98
N GLY A 56 -2.27 -11.76 -19.14
CA GLY A 56 -3.13 -12.49 -20.07
C GLY A 56 -4.15 -11.66 -20.86
N GLN A 57 -4.13 -10.33 -20.73
CA GLN A 57 -5.03 -9.43 -21.48
C GLN A 57 -4.26 -8.53 -22.46
N ALA A 58 -4.94 -8.12 -23.53
CA ALA A 58 -4.42 -7.12 -24.46
C ALA A 58 -4.32 -5.74 -23.77
N PRO A 59 -3.37 -4.88 -24.16
CA PRO A 59 -3.28 -3.52 -23.64
C PRO A 59 -4.56 -2.72 -23.90
N LYS A 60 -5.14 -2.14 -22.85
CA LYS A 60 -6.33 -1.28 -22.91
C LYS A 60 -5.92 0.18 -22.78
N ARG A 61 -6.31 1.02 -23.74
CA ARG A 61 -6.06 2.47 -23.69
C ARG A 61 -6.95 3.13 -22.65
N LEU A 62 -6.36 3.94 -21.78
CA LEU A 62 -7.04 4.68 -20.72
C LEU A 62 -7.18 6.16 -21.06
N ILE A 63 -6.06 6.79 -21.43
CA ILE A 63 -5.94 8.21 -21.76
C ILE A 63 -5.30 8.35 -23.14
N TYR A 64 -5.70 9.37 -23.90
CA TYR A 64 -5.11 9.81 -25.15
C TYR A 64 -4.97 11.34 -25.15
N ASP A 65 -4.21 11.89 -26.10
CA ASP A 65 -3.91 13.34 -26.20
C ASP A 65 -3.52 13.97 -24.85
N ALA A 66 -2.65 13.27 -24.11
CA ALA A 66 -2.14 13.56 -22.77
C ALA A 66 -3.17 13.61 -21.62
N SER A 67 -4.41 14.02 -21.88
CA SER A 67 -5.41 14.33 -20.86
C SER A 67 -6.83 13.85 -21.17
N SER A 68 -7.10 13.46 -22.42
CA SER A 68 -8.42 13.00 -22.85
C SER A 68 -8.66 11.55 -22.43
N ARG A 69 -9.70 11.31 -21.63
CA ARG A 69 -10.04 9.98 -21.15
C ARG A 69 -10.93 9.25 -22.16
N VAL A 70 -10.61 7.98 -22.43
CA VAL A 70 -11.42 7.14 -23.32
C VAL A 70 -12.81 6.91 -22.70
N SER A 71 -13.85 6.92 -23.53
CA SER A 71 -15.22 6.64 -23.07
C SER A 71 -15.33 5.29 -22.36
N GLY A 72 -16.06 5.26 -21.24
CA GLY A 72 -16.22 4.06 -20.40
C GLY A 72 -15.07 3.80 -19.42
N ILE A 73 -14.00 4.62 -19.42
CA ILE A 73 -12.97 4.57 -18.39
C ILE A 73 -13.43 5.37 -17.15
N PRO A 74 -13.33 4.82 -15.93
CA PRO A 74 -13.73 5.50 -14.70
C PRO A 74 -13.07 6.87 -14.52
N ASP A 75 -13.77 7.78 -13.84
CA ASP A 75 -13.31 9.16 -13.60
C ASP A 75 -12.14 9.28 -12.64
N ARG A 76 -11.87 8.24 -11.86
CA ARG A 76 -10.65 8.11 -11.05
C ARG A 76 -9.35 8.15 -11.88
N PHE A 77 -9.41 7.86 -13.18
CA PHE A 77 -8.25 7.92 -14.08
C PHE A 77 -8.14 9.27 -14.78
N SER A 78 -6.96 9.88 -14.71
CA SER A 78 -6.68 11.15 -15.38
C SER A 78 -5.25 11.20 -15.90
N GLY A 79 -5.04 11.82 -17.05
CA GLY A 79 -3.71 12.20 -17.53
C GLY A 79 -3.54 13.72 -17.53
N SER A 80 -2.29 14.18 -17.47
CA SER A 80 -1.95 15.59 -17.65
C SER A 80 -0.52 15.73 -18.19
N GLY A 81 -0.17 16.96 -18.59
CA GLY A 81 1.17 17.30 -19.06
C GLY A 81 1.20 17.70 -20.53
N SER A 82 2.37 18.19 -20.95
CA SER A 82 2.62 18.68 -22.30
C SER A 82 4.12 18.81 -22.55
N GLY A 83 4.53 18.82 -23.81
CA GLY A 83 5.93 18.96 -24.20
C GLY A 83 6.68 17.68 -23.85
N THR A 84 7.43 17.71 -22.75
CA THR A 84 8.29 16.58 -22.33
C THR A 84 7.81 15.84 -21.10
N ASP A 85 6.95 16.44 -20.28
CA ASP A 85 6.63 15.92 -18.95
C ASP A 85 5.12 15.62 -18.85
N PHE A 86 4.81 14.36 -18.59
CA PHE A 86 3.46 13.82 -18.54
C PHE A 86 3.23 13.06 -17.25
N THR A 87 2.00 13.10 -16.75
CA THR A 87 1.60 12.32 -15.56
C THR A 87 0.30 11.60 -15.82
N PHE A 88 0.17 10.45 -15.16
CA PHE A 88 -1.06 9.68 -15.07
C PHE A 88 -1.39 9.46 -13.61
N THR A 89 -2.63 9.73 -13.25
CA THR A 89 -3.10 9.65 -11.86
C THR A 89 -4.31 8.73 -11.78
N ILE A 90 -4.30 7.88 -10.75
CA ILE A 90 -5.47 7.15 -10.25
C ILE A 90 -5.81 7.78 -8.90
N SER A 91 -6.96 8.43 -8.78
CA SER A 91 -7.31 9.20 -7.57
C SER A 91 -7.72 8.33 -6.39
N ARG A 92 -8.33 7.17 -6.67
CA ARG A 92 -8.70 6.14 -5.69
C ARG A 92 -8.49 4.77 -6.31
N VAL A 93 -7.42 4.09 -5.95
CA VAL A 93 -7.06 2.80 -6.52
C VAL A 93 -8.02 1.69 -6.07
N GLU A 94 -8.38 0.79 -6.97
CA GLU A 94 -9.19 -0.39 -6.69
C GLU A 94 -8.40 -1.69 -6.96
N ALA A 95 -8.87 -2.83 -6.44
CA ALA A 95 -8.18 -4.12 -6.60
C ALA A 95 -8.00 -4.52 -8.07
N GLU A 96 -8.96 -4.15 -8.92
CA GLU A 96 -8.94 -4.36 -10.36
C GLU A 96 -7.96 -3.46 -11.11
N ASP A 97 -7.40 -2.44 -10.48
CA ASP A 97 -6.46 -1.53 -11.13
C ASP A 97 -5.03 -2.12 -11.20
N ALA A 98 -4.79 -3.27 -10.54
CA ALA A 98 -3.54 -4.02 -10.64
C ALA A 98 -3.16 -4.31 -12.10
N GLY A 99 -1.89 -4.09 -12.45
CA GLY A 99 -1.36 -4.32 -13.79
C GLY A 99 -0.20 -3.40 -14.15
N ASP A 100 0.30 -3.55 -15.37
CA ASP A 100 1.39 -2.73 -15.90
C ASP A 100 0.83 -1.53 -16.67
N TYR A 101 1.35 -0.35 -16.37
CA TYR A 101 0.93 0.91 -17.00
C TYR A 101 2.01 1.45 -17.91
N TYR A 102 1.68 1.76 -19.15
CA TYR A 102 2.63 2.24 -20.16
C TYR A 102 2.20 3.59 -20.71
N CYS A 103 3.13 4.54 -20.75
CA CYS A 103 2.99 5.73 -21.58
C CYS A 103 3.49 5.44 -22.99
N HIS A 104 2.90 6.11 -23.96
CA HIS A 104 3.15 5.92 -25.37
C HIS A 104 3.06 7.25 -26.11
N GLN A 105 4.13 7.68 -26.78
CA GLN A 105 4.04 8.83 -27.68
C GLN A 105 3.83 8.38 -29.12
N HIS A 106 3.04 9.17 -29.86
CA HIS A 106 2.61 8.85 -31.22
C HIS A 106 2.74 10.04 -32.19
N SER A 107 3.73 10.92 -31.96
CA SER A 107 3.91 12.10 -32.80
C SER A 107 4.54 11.79 -34.17
N LEU A 108 5.66 11.07 -34.19
CA LEU A 108 6.41 10.74 -35.43
C LEU A 108 6.86 9.27 -35.49
N TRP A 109 7.26 8.69 -34.35
CA TRP A 109 7.73 7.31 -34.22
C TRP A 109 7.06 6.70 -32.99
N PHE A 110 6.51 5.49 -33.04
CA PHE A 110 5.82 4.95 -31.88
C PHE A 110 6.82 4.44 -30.84
N THR A 111 6.84 5.06 -29.66
CA THR A 111 7.69 4.59 -28.55
C THR A 111 6.94 4.51 -27.25
N PHE A 112 7.20 3.43 -26.53
CA PHE A 112 6.63 3.14 -25.22
C PHE A 112 7.65 3.42 -24.12
N GLY A 113 7.15 3.81 -22.96
CA GLY A 113 7.93 3.73 -21.74
C GLY A 113 8.14 2.28 -21.31
N LYS A 114 9.06 2.07 -20.38
CA LYS A 114 9.37 0.73 -19.85
C LYS A 114 8.21 0.08 -19.08
N GLY A 115 7.21 0.86 -18.71
CA GLY A 115 6.09 0.44 -17.88
C GLY A 115 6.32 0.73 -16.39
N THR A 116 5.21 0.82 -15.68
CA THR A 116 5.16 0.88 -14.22
C THR A 116 4.26 -0.24 -13.73
N LYS A 117 4.80 -1.16 -12.94
CA LYS A 117 4.02 -2.25 -12.35
C LYS A 117 3.26 -1.74 -11.13
N LEU A 118 1.93 -1.74 -11.19
CA LEU A 118 1.08 -1.40 -10.06
C LEU A 118 0.59 -2.68 -9.38
N GLU A 119 1.02 -2.87 -8.14
CA GLU A 119 0.59 -3.94 -7.25
C GLU A 119 -0.35 -3.37 -6.19
N ILE A 120 -1.42 -4.11 -5.91
CA ILE A 120 -2.36 -3.76 -4.84
C ILE A 120 -2.00 -4.61 -3.64
N LYS A 121 -1.68 -3.96 -2.52
CA LYS A 121 -1.42 -4.63 -1.25
C LYS A 121 -2.70 -5.33 -0.83
N GLN A 122 -2.60 -6.64 -0.63
CA GLN A 122 -3.74 -7.45 -0.23
C GLN A 122 -4.03 -7.22 1.25
N ASN A 123 -5.31 -7.09 1.54
CA ASN A 123 -5.82 -7.04 2.90
C ASN A 123 -5.48 -8.35 3.62
N ALA A 124 -4.86 -8.25 4.79
CA ALA A 124 -4.43 -9.38 5.61
C ALA A 124 -5.13 -9.33 6.97
N LYS A 125 -5.74 -10.45 7.35
CA LYS A 125 -6.46 -10.57 8.63
C LYS A 125 -5.46 -10.75 9.79
N PRO A 126 -5.61 -10.00 10.91
CA PRO A 126 -4.76 -10.19 12.06
C PRO A 126 -4.87 -11.58 12.67
N SER A 127 -3.72 -12.15 12.99
CA SER A 127 -3.58 -13.29 13.90
C SER A 127 -3.35 -12.76 15.31
N VAL A 128 -4.27 -13.07 16.23
CA VAL A 128 -4.25 -12.55 17.60
C VAL A 128 -3.92 -13.67 18.57
N PHE A 129 -2.95 -13.43 19.44
CA PHE A 129 -2.53 -14.32 20.51
C PHE A 129 -2.57 -13.56 21.83
N ILE A 130 -3.06 -14.20 22.88
CA ILE A 130 -3.07 -13.67 24.24
C ILE A 130 -2.20 -14.58 25.12
N PHE A 131 -1.35 -13.98 25.93
CA PHE A 131 -0.45 -14.66 26.84
C PHE A 131 -0.73 -14.23 28.27
N HIS A 132 -0.83 -15.21 29.15
CA HIS A 132 -0.95 -15.00 30.59
C HIS A 132 0.40 -14.57 31.19
N PRO A 133 0.42 -13.97 32.39
CA PRO A 133 1.66 -13.66 33.09
C PRO A 133 2.47 -14.94 33.37
N SER A 134 3.81 -14.82 33.44
CA SER A 134 4.65 -15.93 33.85
C SER A 134 4.58 -16.15 35.37
N ALA A 135 4.81 -17.38 35.82
CA ALA A 135 4.84 -17.71 37.25
C ALA A 135 5.91 -16.88 38.00
N ASP A 136 7.08 -16.68 37.37
CA ASP A 136 8.17 -15.88 37.94
C ASP A 136 7.74 -14.43 38.15
N GLN A 137 7.01 -13.85 37.19
CA GLN A 137 6.51 -12.48 37.33
C GLN A 137 5.50 -12.36 38.48
N LEU A 138 4.57 -13.32 38.58
CA LEU A 138 3.59 -13.39 39.66
C LEU A 138 4.23 -13.61 41.04
N SER A 139 5.39 -14.27 41.10
CA SER A 139 6.17 -14.40 42.33
C SER A 139 6.72 -13.05 42.79
N GLY A 140 7.08 -12.17 41.84
CA GLY A 140 7.55 -10.81 42.07
C GLY A 140 6.45 -9.77 42.33
N GLY A 141 5.18 -10.18 42.41
CA GLY A 141 4.06 -9.30 42.80
C GLY A 141 3.42 -8.51 41.65
N SER A 142 3.82 -8.73 40.40
CA SER A 142 3.22 -8.09 39.21
C SER A 142 2.64 -9.12 38.26
N ALA A 143 1.69 -8.69 37.42
CA ALA A 143 1.06 -9.52 36.41
C ALA A 143 0.99 -8.73 35.09
N THR A 144 1.75 -9.13 34.07
CA THR A 144 1.66 -8.54 32.74
C THR A 144 1.09 -9.54 31.76
N LEU A 145 -0.07 -9.21 31.21
CA LEU A 145 -0.67 -9.92 30.10
C LEU A 145 -0.16 -9.32 28.79
N VAL A 146 0.00 -10.16 27.76
CA VAL A 146 0.45 -9.71 26.44
C VAL A 146 -0.55 -10.14 25.38
N CYS A 147 -0.95 -9.21 24.51
CA CYS A 147 -1.71 -9.47 23.31
C CYS A 147 -0.83 -9.18 22.09
N LEU A 148 -0.45 -10.22 21.36
CA LEU A 148 0.31 -10.12 20.12
C LEU A 148 -0.64 -10.14 18.94
N VAL A 149 -0.56 -9.12 18.09
CA VAL A 149 -1.35 -9.00 16.86
C VAL A 149 -0.38 -9.03 15.68
N ASN A 150 -0.45 -10.06 14.85
CA ASN A 150 0.55 -10.35 13.82
C ASN A 150 -0.08 -10.41 12.42
N GLY A 151 0.68 -10.00 11.40
CA GLY A 151 0.37 -10.26 9.99
C GLY A 151 -0.88 -9.57 9.46
N PHE A 152 -1.15 -8.34 9.89
CA PHE A 152 -2.36 -7.61 9.46
C PHE A 152 -2.07 -6.49 8.46
N TYR A 153 -3.02 -6.22 7.60
CA TYR A 153 -2.99 -5.11 6.66
C TYR A 153 -4.41 -4.71 6.27
N PRO A 154 -4.75 -3.41 6.22
CA PRO A 154 -3.91 -2.22 6.39
C PRO A 154 -3.50 -1.94 7.86
N SER A 155 -2.69 -0.90 8.09
CA SER A 155 -2.16 -0.61 9.43
C SER A 155 -3.20 -0.06 10.43
N ALA A 156 -4.39 0.30 9.97
CA ALA A 156 -5.46 0.85 10.80
C ALA A 156 -6.16 -0.26 11.62
N LEU A 157 -6.06 -0.17 12.95
CA LEU A 157 -6.41 -1.25 13.88
C LEU A 157 -6.60 -0.64 15.28
N THR A 158 -7.52 -1.18 16.07
CA THR A 158 -7.64 -0.89 17.52
C THR A 158 -7.52 -2.17 18.35
N VAL A 159 -6.83 -2.05 19.50
CA VAL A 159 -6.72 -3.11 20.51
C VAL A 159 -7.29 -2.59 21.82
N ASP A 160 -8.29 -3.27 22.34
CA ASP A 160 -8.96 -3.00 23.61
C ASP A 160 -8.79 -4.20 24.54
N TRP A 161 -8.76 -3.98 25.85
CA TRP A 161 -8.69 -5.04 26.86
C TRP A 161 -10.00 -5.12 27.64
N LYS A 162 -10.40 -6.33 28.02
CA LYS A 162 -11.50 -6.57 28.95
C LYS A 162 -11.07 -7.49 30.09
N VAL A 163 -11.49 -7.13 31.30
CA VAL A 163 -11.35 -7.94 32.53
C VAL A 163 -12.75 -8.26 33.02
N ASP A 164 -13.08 -9.55 33.16
CA ASP A 164 -14.43 -10.04 33.47
C ASP A 164 -15.52 -9.39 32.59
N ASN A 165 -15.23 -9.26 31.29
CA ASN A 165 -16.07 -8.62 30.26
C ASN A 165 -16.27 -7.10 30.39
N VAL A 166 -15.56 -6.43 31.30
CA VAL A 166 -15.57 -4.97 31.46
C VAL A 166 -14.36 -4.36 30.75
N ASP A 167 -14.59 -3.34 29.92
CA ASP A 167 -13.52 -2.62 29.22
C ASP A 167 -12.54 -1.98 30.21
N THR A 168 -11.24 -2.19 30.00
CA THR A 168 -10.17 -1.61 30.82
C THR A 168 -9.16 -0.85 29.98
N LYS A 169 -8.64 0.23 30.57
CA LYS A 169 -7.60 1.11 30.01
C LYS A 169 -6.43 1.35 30.97
N PRO A 170 -6.62 1.41 32.31
CA PRO A 170 -5.49 1.53 33.23
C PRO A 170 -4.47 0.41 33.02
N GLY A 171 -3.18 0.76 33.02
CA GLY A 171 -2.09 -0.20 32.85
C GLY A 171 -1.91 -0.76 31.43
N VAL A 172 -2.69 -0.31 30.45
CA VAL A 172 -2.57 -0.73 29.04
C VAL A 172 -1.50 0.08 28.31
N LEU A 173 -0.54 -0.60 27.70
CA LEU A 173 0.47 -0.02 26.82
C LEU A 173 0.49 -0.76 25.49
N THR A 174 0.42 -0.02 24.38
CA THR A 174 0.45 -0.61 23.02
C THR A 174 1.68 -0.13 22.27
N SER A 175 2.43 -1.06 21.68
CA SER A 175 3.64 -0.78 20.93
C SER A 175 3.32 -0.01 19.64
N THR A 176 4.35 0.61 19.07
CA THR A 176 4.30 1.05 17.68
C THR A 176 4.16 -0.15 16.76
N LYS A 177 3.53 0.06 15.59
CA LYS A 177 3.35 -0.97 14.58
C LYS A 177 4.66 -1.16 13.83
N GLN A 178 5.11 -2.40 13.73
CA GLN A 178 6.27 -2.78 12.93
C GLN A 178 5.78 -3.35 11.61
N GLN A 179 6.36 -2.91 10.50
CA GLN A 179 6.06 -3.47 9.18
C GLN A 179 7.11 -4.53 8.83
N ASP A 180 6.65 -5.69 8.36
CA ASP A 180 7.50 -6.72 7.78
C ASP A 180 7.83 -6.33 6.33
N THR A 181 9.11 -6.32 5.98
CA THR A 181 9.58 -5.92 4.65
C THR A 181 9.36 -6.99 3.60
N SER A 182 9.13 -8.25 3.99
CA SER A 182 8.97 -9.39 3.09
C SER A 182 7.54 -9.52 2.56
N ASP A 183 6.54 -9.29 3.40
CA ASP A 183 5.12 -9.41 3.04
C ASP A 183 4.32 -8.10 3.19
N SER A 184 4.99 -7.02 3.62
CA SER A 184 4.39 -5.69 3.83
C SER A 184 3.28 -5.63 4.89
N THR A 185 3.07 -6.69 5.67
CA THR A 185 2.09 -6.71 6.76
C THR A 185 2.63 -6.02 8.01
N TYR A 186 1.73 -5.71 8.94
CA TYR A 186 2.05 -5.08 10.20
C TYR A 186 1.87 -6.04 11.37
N SER A 187 2.64 -5.77 12.43
CA SER A 187 2.55 -6.45 13.71
C SER A 187 2.67 -5.45 14.85
N LEU A 188 2.04 -5.75 15.98
CA LEU A 188 2.17 -4.98 17.22
C LEU A 188 1.95 -5.87 18.44
N SER A 189 2.37 -5.38 19.60
CA SER A 189 2.00 -5.96 20.89
C SER A 189 1.28 -4.93 21.76
N SER A 190 0.30 -5.38 22.53
CA SER A 190 -0.32 -4.62 23.60
C SER A 190 -0.12 -5.37 24.90
N THR A 191 0.16 -4.67 25.98
CA THR A 191 0.35 -5.24 27.31
C THR A 191 -0.63 -4.61 28.28
N LEU A 192 -1.14 -5.43 29.20
CA LEU A 192 -1.94 -4.98 30.34
C LEU A 192 -1.17 -5.37 31.61
N THR A 193 -0.78 -4.38 32.40
CA THR A 193 -0.05 -4.60 33.65
C THR A 193 -0.94 -4.34 34.84
N LEU A 194 -1.04 -5.33 35.73
CA LEU A 194 -1.80 -5.33 36.97
C LEU A 194 -0.89 -5.70 38.14
N THR A 195 -1.33 -5.40 39.35
CA THR A 195 -0.76 -6.04 40.54
C THR A 195 -1.18 -7.51 40.60
N LYS A 196 -0.43 -8.33 41.35
CA LYS A 196 -0.80 -9.73 41.59
C LYS A 196 -2.20 -9.87 42.22
N ASP A 197 -2.56 -8.97 43.13
CA ASP A 197 -3.81 -9.04 43.86
C ASP A 197 -5.01 -8.74 42.95
N GLU A 198 -4.90 -7.69 42.12
CA GLU A 198 -5.88 -7.40 41.06
C GLU A 198 -5.99 -8.55 40.05
N TYR A 199 -4.85 -9.13 39.64
CA TYR A 199 -4.88 -10.26 38.72
C TYR A 199 -5.63 -11.46 39.31
N ASN A 200 -5.46 -11.72 40.61
CA ASN A 200 -6.10 -12.84 41.29
C ASN A 200 -7.56 -12.58 41.65
N SER A 201 -8.02 -11.33 41.73
CA SER A 201 -9.41 -10.99 42.01
C SER A 201 -10.36 -11.20 40.82
N HIS A 202 -9.80 -11.38 39.62
CA HIS A 202 -10.56 -11.62 38.39
C HIS A 202 -10.24 -12.98 37.78
N ASN A 203 -11.07 -13.44 36.84
CA ASN A 203 -10.88 -14.75 36.21
C ASN A 203 -10.79 -14.68 34.68
N ASP A 204 -11.54 -13.82 34.00
CA ASP A 204 -11.59 -13.75 32.55
C ASP A 204 -10.81 -12.53 32.02
N TYR A 205 -9.82 -12.80 31.16
CA TYR A 205 -9.01 -11.78 30.52
C TYR A 205 -9.12 -11.90 29.02
N SER A 206 -9.47 -10.79 28.36
CA SER A 206 -9.72 -10.76 26.93
C SER A 206 -8.98 -9.62 26.24
N CYS A 207 -8.36 -9.92 25.11
CA CYS A 207 -7.88 -8.95 24.13
C CYS A 207 -8.89 -8.86 22.97
N VAL A 208 -9.36 -7.66 22.68
CA VAL A 208 -10.37 -7.36 21.66
C VAL A 208 -9.74 -6.54 20.56
N VAL A 209 -9.72 -7.07 19.35
CA VAL A 209 -9.05 -6.50 18.20
C VAL A 209 -10.08 -6.14 17.14
N LYS A 210 -10.09 -4.87 16.69
CA LYS A 210 -10.94 -4.40 15.59
C LYS A 210 -10.07 -4.05 14.39
N HIS A 211 -10.44 -4.58 13.24
CA HIS A 211 -9.72 -4.40 11.99
C HIS A 211 -10.70 -4.51 10.82
N GLU A 212 -10.53 -3.69 9.78
CA GLU A 212 -11.50 -3.57 8.67
C GLU A 212 -11.72 -4.88 7.90
N THR A 213 -10.73 -5.78 7.91
CA THR A 213 -10.81 -7.05 7.19
C THR A 213 -11.68 -8.09 7.89
N VAL A 214 -12.20 -7.78 9.08
CA VAL A 214 -13.10 -8.66 9.83
C VAL A 214 -14.38 -7.89 10.18
N PRO A 215 -15.56 -8.39 9.77
CA PRO A 215 -16.82 -7.70 10.03
C PRO A 215 -17.17 -7.62 11.52
N SER A 216 -16.65 -8.55 12.32
CA SER A 216 -16.80 -8.60 13.78
C SER A 216 -15.43 -8.50 14.47
N THR A 217 -15.41 -7.99 15.69
CA THR A 217 -14.18 -7.90 16.50
C THR A 217 -13.60 -9.29 16.78
N ILE A 218 -12.28 -9.44 16.64
CA ILE A 218 -11.60 -10.66 17.08
C ILE A 218 -11.43 -10.58 18.60
N VAL A 219 -11.90 -11.59 19.33
CA VAL A 219 -11.72 -11.69 20.78
C VAL A 219 -10.87 -12.91 21.08
N LYS A 220 -9.79 -12.70 21.85
CA LYS A 220 -8.96 -13.77 22.39
C LYS A 220 -8.94 -13.67 23.89
N SER A 221 -9.30 -14.77 24.55
CA SER A 221 -9.51 -14.80 25.99
C SER A 221 -8.86 -16.03 26.60
N PHE A 222 -8.51 -15.93 27.86
CA PHE A 222 -8.19 -17.07 28.70
C PHE A 222 -8.79 -16.85 30.09
N LYS A 223 -9.03 -17.95 30.80
CA LYS A 223 -9.40 -17.91 32.21
C LYS A 223 -8.18 -18.20 33.07
N ARG A 224 -7.98 -17.43 34.12
CA ARG A 224 -6.91 -17.65 35.10
C ARG A 224 -6.99 -19.05 35.70
N SER A 225 -8.20 -19.54 35.99
CA SER A 225 -8.46 -20.89 36.50
C SER A 225 -7.96 -22.02 35.60
N ASP A 226 -7.83 -21.77 34.31
CA ASP A 226 -7.46 -22.80 33.33
C ASP A 226 -5.94 -22.94 33.21
N CYS A 227 -5.19 -21.97 33.76
CA CYS A 227 -3.73 -21.95 33.75
C CYS A 227 -3.10 -22.54 35.04
N SER A 228 -3.91 -22.96 36.02
CA SER A 228 -3.44 -23.51 37.31
C SER A 228 -3.47 -25.04 37.35
N GLN A 229 -2.71 -25.70 36.47
CA GLN A 229 -2.29 -27.10 36.61
C GLN A 229 -0.77 -27.21 36.65
#